data_AF-A0A357CSK7-F1
#
_entry.id   AF-A0A357CSK7-F1
#
_cell.length_a   1.000
_cell.length_b   1.000
_cell.length_c   1.000
_cell.angle_alpha   90.00
_cell.angle_beta   90.00
_cell.angle_gamma   90.00
#
_symmetry.space_group_name_H-M   'P 1'
#
loop_
_entity.id
_entity.type
_entity.pdbx_description
1 polymer ?
#
loop_
_entity_poly.entity_id
_entity_poly.type
_entity_poly.pdbx_seq_one_letter_code
_entity_poly.pdbx_strand_id
1 'polypeptide(L)' 'MPDFIAAALDRSNLWQQYQARPPYQQNDYIGWITRGKREETRQKRLAQMLEELRAGDAYMG' A
#
# COMPACT_ATOMS: atom_id res chain seq x y z
N MET A 1 10.96 0.20 1.15
CA MET A 1 9.62 0.74 1.50
C MET A 1 9.82 1.96 2.40
N PRO A 2 9.10 3.07 2.20
CA PRO A 2 9.09 4.23 3.10
C PRO A 2 8.46 3.94 4.48
N ASP A 3 8.94 4.59 5.53
CA ASP A 3 8.50 4.37 6.92
C ASP A 3 6.99 4.56 7.13
N PHE A 4 6.38 5.56 6.49
CA PHE A 4 4.94 5.83 6.64
C PHE A 4 4.06 4.69 6.09
N ILE A 5 4.56 3.94 5.10
CA ILE A 5 3.86 2.77 4.54
C ILE A 5 4.03 1.58 5.49
N ALA A 6 5.25 1.34 5.97
CA ALA A 6 5.53 0.28 6.95
C ALA A 6 4.71 0.46 8.24
N ALA A 7 4.68 1.67 8.79
CA ALA A 7 3.90 2.00 9.97
C ALA A 7 2.39 1.81 9.75
N ALA A 8 1.88 2.09 8.54
CA ALA A 8 0.46 1.92 8.25
C ALA A 8 0.07 0.45 8.07
N LEU A 9 0.95 -0.36 7.47
CA LEU A 9 0.80 -1.82 7.39
C LEU A 9 0.82 -2.45 8.78
N ASP A 10 1.72 -2.01 9.64
CA ASP A 10 1.84 -2.46 11.04
C ASP A 10 0.57 -2.14 11.85
N ARG A 11 0.15 -0.87 11.85
CA ARG A 11 -1.08 -0.42 12.52
C ARG A 11 -2.35 -1.11 12.02
N SER A 12 -2.35 -1.55 10.76
CA SER A 12 -3.50 -2.22 10.14
C SER A 12 -3.40 -3.75 10.21
N ASN A 13 -2.30 -4.30 10.72
CA ASN A 13 -1.99 -5.74 10.72
C ASN A 13 -2.08 -6.38 9.32
N LEU A 14 -1.60 -5.67 8.29
CA LEU A 14 -1.71 -6.08 6.87
C LEU A 14 -0.39 -6.59 6.25
N TRP A 15 0.64 -6.80 7.07
CA TRP A 15 1.93 -7.27 6.60
C TRP A 15 1.86 -8.59 5.85
N GLN A 16 1.07 -9.55 6.35
CA GLN A 16 0.91 -10.84 5.70
C GLN A 16 0.24 -10.71 4.33
N GLN A 17 -0.82 -9.90 4.21
CA GLN A 17 -1.52 -9.67 2.94
C GLN A 17 -0.61 -8.96 1.95
N TYR A 18 0.18 -7.98 2.42
CA TYR A 18 1.16 -7.29 1.58
C TYR A 18 2.25 -8.24 1.07
N GLN A 19 2.83 -9.06 1.95
CA GLN A 19 3.89 -10.02 1.59
C GLN A 19 3.38 -11.16 0.70
N ALA A 20 2.09 -11.52 0.81
CA ALA A 20 1.46 -12.52 -0.05
C ALA A 20 1.29 -12.01 -1.50
N ARG A 21 1.30 -10.69 -1.74
CA ARG A 21 1.25 -10.15 -3.10
C ARG A 21 2.54 -10.47 -3.85
N PRO A 22 2.49 -10.68 -5.19
CA PRO A 22 3.69 -10.84 -5.99
C PRO A 22 4.68 -9.67 -5.84
N PRO A 23 6.01 -9.90 -5.95
CA PRO A 23 7.02 -8.86 -5.75
C PRO A 23 6.83 -7.61 -6.63
N TYR A 24 6.32 -7.77 -7.85
CA TYR A 24 6.04 -6.63 -8.74
C TYR A 24 4.89 -5.75 -8.20
N GLN A 25 3.83 -6.35 -7.62
CA GLN A 25 2.72 -5.61 -7.01
C GLN A 25 3.18 -4.83 -5.78
N GLN A 26 4.02 -5.46 -4.95
CA GLN A 26 4.62 -4.79 -3.80
C GLN A 26 5.40 -3.54 -4.23
N ASN A 27 6.26 -3.66 -5.26
CA ASN A 27 7.05 -2.56 -5.78
C ASN A 27 6.18 -1.47 -6.43
N ASP A 28 5.17 -1.87 -7.19
CA ASP A 28 4.24 -0.96 -7.87
C ASP A 28 3.44 -0.12 -6.88
N TYR A 29 2.90 -0.71 -5.80
CA TYR A 29 2.22 0.06 -4.75
C TYR A 29 3.14 1.11 -4.14
N ILE A 30 4.37 0.73 -3.78
CA ILE A 30 5.34 1.66 -3.21
C ILE A 30 5.65 2.78 -4.19
N GLY A 31 5.93 2.45 -5.45
CA GLY A 31 6.20 3.42 -6.51
C GLY A 31 5.02 4.35 -6.75
N TRP A 32 3.81 3.80 -6.87
CA TRP A 32 2.59 4.56 -7.10
C TRP A 32 2.26 5.49 -5.93
N ILE A 33 2.36 5.02 -4.69
CA ILE A 33 2.14 5.86 -3.51
C ILE A 33 3.19 6.98 -3.47
N THR A 34 4.48 6.65 -3.57
CA THR A 34 5.58 7.64 -3.46
C THR A 34 5.59 8.68 -4.58
N ARG A 35 5.09 8.35 -5.79
CA ARG A 35 4.95 9.31 -6.91
C ARG A 35 3.90 10.40 -6.66
N GLY A 36 3.07 10.29 -5.62
CA GLY A 36 2.13 11.34 -5.24
C GLY A 36 2.86 12.61 -4.80
N LYS A 37 2.80 13.69 -5.61
CA LYS A 37 3.51 14.95 -5.31
C LYS A 37 3.04 15.62 -4.01
N ARG A 38 1.75 15.51 -3.68
CA ARG A 38 1.17 16.06 -2.45
C ARG A 38 1.04 14.98 -1.39
N GLU A 39 1.20 15.36 -0.13
CA GLU A 39 0.99 14.44 1.00
C GLU A 39 -0.42 13.83 0.97
N GLU A 40 -1.46 14.64 0.75
CA GLU A 40 -2.84 14.13 0.61
C GLU A 40 -2.97 13.04 -0.46
N THR A 41 -2.28 13.17 -1.60
CA THR A 41 -2.31 12.14 -2.65
C THR A 41 -1.63 10.86 -2.18
N ARG A 42 -0.49 10.97 -1.47
CA ARG A 42 0.20 9.81 -0.89
C ARG A 42 -0.69 9.10 0.13
N GLN A 43 -1.37 9.86 0.99
CA GLN A 43 -2.28 9.31 1.99
C GLN A 43 -3.50 8.63 1.36
N LYS A 44 -4.12 9.25 0.34
CA LYS A 44 -5.24 8.63 -0.40
C LYS A 44 -4.85 7.31 -1.04
N ARG A 45 -3.69 7.26 -1.70
CA ARG A 45 -3.17 6.03 -2.34
C ARG A 45 -2.81 4.96 -1.32
N LEU A 46 -2.23 5.36 -0.18
CA LEU A 46 -1.95 4.45 0.92
C LEU A 46 -3.25 3.85 1.48
N ALA A 47 -4.26 4.67 1.74
CA ALA A 47 -5.56 4.21 2.20
C ALA A 47 -6.19 3.20 1.22
N GLN A 48 -6.13 3.49 -0.09
CA GLN A 48 -6.60 2.58 -1.13
C GLN A 48 -5.86 1.23 -1.08
N MET A 49 -4.53 1.22 -1.03
CA MET A 49 -3.75 -0.02 -0.89
C MET A 49 -4.19 -0.82 0.35
N LEU A 50 -4.37 -0.17 1.50
CA LEU A 50 -4.77 -0.87 2.73
C LEU A 50 -6.18 -1.47 2.62
N GLU A 51 -7.10 -0.80 1.93
CA GLU A 51 -8.44 -1.34 1.66
C GLU A 51 -8.38 -2.56 0.73
N GLU A 52 -7.62 -2.48 -0.36
CA GLU A 52 -7.41 -3.59 -1.30
C GLU A 52 -6.72 -4.80 -0.63
N LEU A 53 -5.78 -4.55 0.28
CA LEU A 53 -5.15 -5.60 1.09
C LEU A 53 -6.14 -6.25 2.07
N ARG A 54 -7.10 -5.49 2.63
CA ARG A 54 -8.17 -6.03 3.49
C ARG A 54 -9.19 -6.85 2.71
N ALA A 55 -9.56 -6.38 1.52
CA ALA A 55 -10.49 -7.08 0.64
C ALA A 55 -9.87 -8.40 0.11
N GLY A 56 -8.57 -8.37 -0.21
CA GLY A 56 -7.79 -9.55 -0.56
C GLY A 56 -7.83 -9.96 -2.04
N ASP A 57 -8.67 -9.31 -2.85
CA ASP A 57 -8.93 -9.64 -4.26
C ASP A 57 -8.62 -8.49 -5.23
N ALA A 58 -8.61 -7.24 -4.76
CA ALA A 58 -8.34 -6.06 -5.58
C ALA A 58 -6.83 -5.75 -5.73
N TYR A 59 -6.46 -5.07 -6.82
CA TYR A 59 -5.12 -4.55 -7.08
C TYR A 59 -5.18 -3.33 -8.03
N MET A 60 -4.94 -2.14 -7.49
CA MET A 60 -4.89 -0.86 -8.23
C MET A 60 -6.09 -0.63 -9.17
N GLY A 61 -7.31 -0.91 -8.69
CA GLY A 61 -8.56 -0.80 -9.44
C GLY A 61 -9.78 -0.94 -8.57
#